data_AF-A0A485AQ14-F1
#
_entry.id   AF-A0A485AQ14-F1
#
_cell.length_a   1.000
_cell.length_b   1.000
_cell.length_c   1.000
_cell.angle_alpha   90.00
_cell.angle_beta   90.00
_cell.angle_gamma   90.00
#
_symmetry.space_group_name_H-M   'P 1'
#
loop_
_entity.id
_entity.type
_entity.pdbx_description
1 polymer ?
#
loop_
_entity_poly.entity_id
_entity_poly.type
_entity_poly.pdbx_seq_one_letter_code
_entity_poly.pdbx_strand_id
1 'polypeptide(L)' 'MRDAMPTHLSFDAFIAACQRPLRRSLRVNTLKISVAGFLQRVAPYGWQLTPIPWCEGGLLDRTR' A
#
# COMPACT_ATOMS: atom_id res chain seq x y z
N MET A 1 -18.42 11.23 16.33
CA MET A 1 -17.23 10.86 15.54
C MET A 1 -16.16 11.94 15.56
N ARG A 2 -16.50 13.22 15.39
CA ARG A 2 -15.52 14.32 15.49
C ARG A 2 -14.85 14.39 16.86
N ASP A 3 -15.59 14.14 17.94
CA ASP A 3 -15.07 14.15 19.31
C ASP A 3 -14.12 12.98 19.64
N ALA A 4 -14.06 11.96 18.78
CA ALA A 4 -13.12 10.84 18.90
C ALA A 4 -11.83 11.06 18.09
N MET A 5 -11.75 12.15 17.31
CA MET A 5 -10.56 12.44 16.50
C MET A 5 -9.47 13.04 17.40
N PRO A 6 -8.22 12.53 17.34
CA PRO A 6 -7.09 13.13 18.05
C PRO A 6 -6.90 14.59 17.63
N THR A 7 -6.59 15.47 18.59
CA THR A 7 -6.51 16.93 18.38
C THR A 7 -5.45 17.38 17.36
N HIS A 8 -4.44 16.55 17.11
CA HIS A 8 -3.37 16.81 16.16
C HIS A 8 -3.69 16.34 14.73
N LEU A 9 -4.87 15.73 14.50
CA LEU A 9 -5.27 15.21 13.19
C LEU A 9 -6.48 15.99 12.64
N SER A 10 -6.48 16.24 11.34
CA SER A 10 -7.59 16.91 10.66
C SER A 10 -8.73 15.95 10.37
N PHE A 11 -9.93 16.27 10.88
CA PHE A 11 -11.13 15.51 10.58
C PHE A 11 -11.51 15.58 9.09
N ASP A 12 -11.29 16.73 8.45
CA ASP A 12 -11.62 16.89 7.03
C ASP A 12 -10.66 16.07 6.15
N ALA A 13 -9.39 15.96 6.52
CA ALA A 13 -8.43 15.08 5.86
C ALA A 13 -8.81 13.59 6.00
N PHE A 14 -9.38 13.19 7.16
CA PHE A 14 -9.90 11.84 7.36
C PHE A 14 -11.10 11.55 6.45
N ILE A 15 -12.08 12.45 6.38
CA ILE A 15 -13.24 12.28 5.49
C ILE A 15 -12.78 12.21 4.02
N ALA A 16 -11.89 13.11 3.61
CA ALA A 16 -11.29 13.08 2.28
C ALA A 16 -10.55 11.75 2.03
N ALA A 17 -9.93 11.16 3.06
CA ALA A 17 -9.29 9.85 2.94
C ALA A 17 -10.29 8.72 2.70
N CYS A 18 -11.39 8.67 3.46
CA CYS A 18 -12.44 7.67 3.32
C CYS A 18 -13.13 7.71 1.95
N GLN A 19 -13.17 8.88 1.31
CA GLN A 19 -13.79 9.06 -0.01
C GLN A 19 -12.86 8.71 -1.18
N ARG A 20 -11.58 8.45 -0.94
CA ARG A 20 -10.64 8.02 -2.00
C ARG A 20 -10.77 6.51 -2.22
N PRO A 21 -10.73 6.04 -3.47
CA PRO A 21 -10.68 4.61 -3.74
C PRO A 21 -9.41 3.98 -3.15
N LEU A 22 -9.54 2.75 -2.66
CA LEU A 22 -8.40 2.00 -2.16
C LEU A 22 -7.41 1.73 -3.29
N ARG A 23 -6.13 1.92 -2.97
CA ARG A 23 -5.03 1.56 -3.87
C ARG A 23 -4.89 0.05 -3.91
N ARG A 24 -4.48 -0.47 -5.07
CA ARG A 24 -4.22 -1.90 -5.22
C ARG A 24 -2.98 -2.29 -4.42
N SER A 25 -3.03 -3.42 -3.73
CA SER A 25 -1.93 -3.96 -2.95
C SER A 25 -1.79 -5.46 -3.18
N LEU A 26 -0.57 -5.96 -3.07
CA LEU A 26 -0.27 -7.38 -3.18
C LEU A 26 0.62 -7.84 -2.02
N ARG A 27 0.52 -9.13 -1.67
CA ARG A 27 1.43 -9.79 -0.74
C ARG A 27 2.15 -10.92 -1.45
N VAL A 28 3.48 -10.85 -1.50
CA VAL A 28 4.30 -11.92 -2.05
C VAL A 28 4.17 -13.16 -1.17
N ASN A 29 3.92 -14.32 -1.80
CA ASN A 29 3.94 -15.59 -1.09
C ASN A 29 5.38 -16.07 -0.94
N THR A 30 5.97 -15.78 0.22
CA THR A 30 7.36 -16.10 0.54
C THR A 30 7.65 -17.60 0.68
N LEU A 31 6.63 -18.45 0.78
CA LEU A 31 6.79 -19.91 0.70
C LEU A 31 7.10 -20.39 -0.73
N LYS A 32 6.86 -19.56 -1.74
CA LYS A 32 7.04 -19.90 -3.16
C LYS A 32 8.14 -19.10 -3.85
N ILE A 33 8.37 -17.86 -3.43
CA ILE A 33 9.34 -16.95 -4.06
C ILE A 33 9.78 -15.87 -3.08
N SER A 34 11.05 -15.47 -3.12
CA SER A 34 11.52 -14.31 -2.36
C SER A 34 10.96 -13.00 -2.92
N VAL A 35 10.89 -11.96 -2.10
CA VAL A 35 10.43 -10.62 -2.54
C VAL A 35 11.32 -10.09 -3.67
N ALA A 36 12.64 -10.23 -3.53
CA ALA A 36 13.59 -9.84 -4.57
C ALA A 36 13.39 -10.63 -5.87
N GLY A 37 13.16 -11.94 -5.80
CA GLY A 37 12.88 -12.77 -6.97
C GLY A 37 11.57 -12.39 -7.66
N PHE A 38 10.54 -12.04 -6.89
CA PHE A 38 9.29 -11.52 -7.42
C PHE A 38 9.50 -10.20 -8.17
N LEU A 39 10.21 -9.24 -7.58
CA LEU A 39 10.49 -7.93 -8.21
C LEU A 39 11.23 -8.07 -9.54
N GLN A 40 12.22 -8.96 -9.62
CA GLN A 40 12.92 -9.26 -10.88
C GLN A 40 11.97 -9.82 -11.94
N ARG A 41 11.07 -10.73 -11.55
CA ARG A 41 10.11 -11.34 -12.48
C ARG A 41 9.08 -10.36 -13.03
N VAL A 42 8.65 -9.38 -12.24
CA VAL A 42 7.62 -8.41 -12.63
C VAL A 42 8.17 -7.12 -13.23
N ALA A 43 9.51 -6.93 -13.25
CA ALA A 43 10.17 -5.78 -13.84
C ALA A 43 9.70 -5.46 -15.28
N PRO A 44 9.47 -6.44 -16.18
CA PRO A 44 9.00 -6.15 -17.55
C PRO A 44 7.60 -5.54 -17.63
N TYR A 45 6.77 -5.65 -16.58
CA TYR A 45 5.41 -5.10 -16.58
C TYR A 45 5.35 -3.61 -16.25
N GLY A 46 6.48 -3.00 -15.85
CA GLY A 46 6.57 -1.56 -15.57
C GLY A 46 5.74 -1.09 -14.37
N TRP A 47 5.44 -1.98 -13.42
CA TRP A 47 4.66 -1.62 -12.23
C TRP A 47 5.47 -0.77 -11.24
N GLN A 48 4.84 0.26 -10.69
CA GLN A 48 5.43 1.10 -9.65
C GLN A 48 5.04 0.56 -8.27
N LEU A 49 5.84 -0.37 -7.74
CA LEU A 49 5.57 -1.02 -6.45
C LEU A 49 6.33 -0.32 -5.31
N THR A 50 5.63 0.07 -4.25
CA THR A 50 6.22 0.67 -3.04
C THR A 50 6.08 -0.29 -1.85
N PRO A 51 7.12 -0.49 -1.03
CA PRO A 51 7.05 -1.37 0.13
C PRO A 51 6.09 -0.85 1.21
N ILE A 52 5.36 -1.77 1.84
CA ILE A 52 4.51 -1.47 2.99
C ILE A 52 5.35 -1.53 4.28
N PRO A 53 5.40 -0.46 5.11
CA PRO A 53 6.35 -0.38 6.22
C PRO A 53 6.24 -1.48 7.28
N TRP A 54 5.05 -2.02 7.49
CA TRP A 54 4.76 -3.04 8.50
C TRP A 54 4.63 -4.46 7.92
N CYS A 55 4.91 -4.65 6.63
CA CYS A 55 4.79 -5.95 5.98
C CYS A 55 5.90 -6.14 4.95
N GLU A 56 6.91 -6.95 5.28
CA GLU A 56 8.08 -7.20 4.42
C GLU A 56 7.73 -7.76 3.03
N GLY A 57 6.67 -8.57 2.94
CA GLY A 57 6.16 -9.10 1.67
C GLY A 57 5.08 -8.24 1.01
N GLY A 58 4.72 -7.11 1.62
CA GLY A 58 3.62 -6.25 1.19
C GLY A 58 4.10 -5.16 0.23
N LEU A 59 3.42 -5.05 -0.92
CA LEU A 59 3.71 -4.04 -1.93
C LEU A 59 2.43 -3.29 -2.32
N LEU A 60 2.52 -1.97 -2.38
CA LEU A 60 1.48 -1.06 -2.85
C LEU A 60 1.72 -0.69 -4.31
N ASP A 61 0.72 -0.89 -5.17
CA ASP A 61 0.78 -0.50 -6.58
C ASP A 61 0.44 1.00 -6.73
N ARG A 62 1.34 1.73 -7.37
CA ARG A 62 1.25 3.17 -7.68
C ARG A 62 1.28 3.45 -9.18
N THR A 63 1.11 2.44 -10.02
CA THR A 63 1.19 2.55 -11.48
C THR A 63 0.07 3.43 -12.06
N ARG A 64 -1.04 3.61 -11.32
CA ARG A 64 -2.17 4.46 -11.69
C ARG A 64 -2.48 5.47 -10.61
#